data_AF-C1LEM1-F1
#
_entry.id   AF-C1LEM1-F1
#
_cell.length_a   1.000
_cell.length_b   1.000
_cell.length_c   1.000
_cell.angle_alpha   90.00
_cell.angle_beta   90.00
_cell.angle_gamma   90.00
#
_symmetry.space_group_name_H-M   'P 1'
#
loop_
_entity.id
_entity.type
_entity.pdbx_description
1 polymer ?
#
loop_
_entity_poly.entity_id
_entity_poly.type
_entity_poly.pdbx_seq_one_letter_code
_entity_poly.pdbx_strand_id
1 'polypeptide(L)'
;MGFCVGHKHTENVKTLTTVPVQNRTCTDIPCCVVFLIFVIGFLAVTLWSFAMGDYALLLYPTDSHGRVCGRDVHDKPYLLFFDLIVCVKLGPSVVVTGCPTPQVCLSSCPNYSWSPDASNGDATRDSMICLDGVNANDPKFSGQSVQQLVRNGQCAPNVHPSKPVLNRCLPNQSFELTAIVTGQAHNNADKSMLLQNPDDPMVNGVKVSQDTFLFKLVTIWEKIVADLTQTWHIIVICILVSVVLSFIWIYLLRCCTAAIVWTTITLYVTLFTIGTVFCFLRWHKLSTTSESATYFESYSVMASYFRWAPTWLGLGIIFAILLGITLLILIFLRQRIHIAIAILREVSKAVSSNPSVPLLPILPFFLEMIVIVLVLLVAFSLSTISDPVGAKVINGSDPVMNLSLEDKAKKGHSGHNSTYSM
;
A
#
# COMPACT_ATOMS: atom_id res chain seq x y z
N MET A 1 5.66 49.04 -27.39
CA MET A 1 6.37 49.92 -28.35
C MET A 1 7.86 49.73 -28.14
N GLY A 2 8.57 49.35 -29.20
CA GLY A 2 10.00 49.05 -29.19
C GLY A 2 10.40 48.54 -30.56
N PHE A 3 10.82 49.46 -31.43
CA PHE A 3 11.31 49.22 -32.78
C PHE A 3 12.68 48.54 -32.73
N CYS A 4 12.85 47.44 -33.47
CA CYS A 4 14.15 47.01 -33.99
C CYS A 4 14.03 46.84 -35.50
N VAL A 5 14.84 47.62 -36.20
CA VAL A 5 14.99 47.71 -37.66
C VAL A 5 15.48 46.36 -38.19
N GLY A 6 14.67 45.73 -39.04
CA GLY A 6 15.04 44.52 -39.78
C GLY A 6 15.86 44.88 -41.01
N HIS A 7 17.13 44.49 -41.00
CA HIS A 7 18.01 44.52 -42.16
C HIS A 7 17.40 43.62 -43.26
N LYS A 8 17.08 44.20 -44.43
CA LYS A 8 16.66 43.44 -45.61
C LYS A 8 17.86 42.63 -46.12
N HIS A 9 17.88 41.33 -45.84
CA HIS A 9 18.61 40.38 -46.67
C HIS A 9 17.65 39.90 -47.76
N THR A 10 17.83 40.43 -48.97
CA THR A 10 17.20 39.91 -50.19
C THR A 10 17.86 38.60 -50.56
N GLU A 11 17.34 37.50 -50.02
CA GLU A 11 17.48 36.18 -50.64
C GLU A 11 16.11 35.73 -51.15
N ASN A 12 16.13 35.18 -52.35
CA ASN A 12 15.00 34.77 -53.17
C ASN A 12 13.94 33.98 -52.37
N VAL A 13 12.84 34.63 -52.03
CA VAL A 13 11.61 33.96 -51.56
C VAL A 13 10.94 33.31 -52.77
N LYS A 14 11.49 32.18 -53.23
CA LYS A 14 10.74 31.20 -54.01
C LYS A 14 9.84 30.46 -53.02
N THR A 15 8.56 30.86 -53.01
CA THR A 15 7.40 29.97 -52.79
C THR A 15 7.62 28.83 -51.79
N LEU A 16 7.52 29.13 -50.49
CA LEU A 16 7.34 28.13 -49.44
C LEU A 16 5.85 28.03 -49.04
N THR A 17 4.95 27.90 -50.02
CA THR A 17 3.50 27.71 -49.81
C THR A 17 3.00 26.34 -50.27
N THR A 18 3.87 25.33 -50.23
CA THR A 18 3.45 23.94 -50.30
C THR A 18 4.16 23.19 -49.18
N VAL A 19 3.53 23.15 -48.01
CA VAL A 19 3.77 22.05 -47.07
C VAL A 19 3.52 20.78 -47.89
N PRO A 20 4.49 19.88 -48.08
CA PRO A 20 4.23 18.63 -48.76
C PRO A 20 3.26 17.86 -47.86
N VAL A 21 1.97 17.88 -48.20
CA VAL A 21 1.01 16.93 -47.65
C VAL A 21 1.32 15.61 -48.33
N GLN A 22 2.40 14.97 -47.86
CA GLN A 22 2.65 13.56 -48.11
C GLN A 22 1.39 12.81 -47.67
N ASN A 23 0.93 11.83 -48.47
CA ASN A 23 -0.18 10.95 -48.09
C ASN A 23 0.17 10.29 -46.75
N ARG A 24 -0.34 10.87 -45.65
CA ARG A 24 -0.09 10.38 -44.30
C ARG A 24 -0.92 9.11 -44.14
N THR A 25 -0.28 7.96 -44.17
CA THR A 25 -0.91 6.72 -43.74
C THR A 25 -1.02 6.75 -42.22
N CYS A 26 -2.19 6.42 -41.67
CA CYS A 26 -2.38 6.39 -40.22
C CYS A 26 -1.41 5.37 -39.59
N THR A 27 -0.39 5.87 -38.89
CA THR A 27 0.64 5.05 -38.25
C THR A 27 0.13 4.38 -36.96
N ASP A 28 -1.06 4.77 -36.48
CA ASP A 28 -1.58 4.37 -35.17
C ASP A 28 -2.75 3.37 -35.22
N ILE A 29 -3.05 2.77 -36.39
CA ILE A 29 -4.14 1.78 -36.50
C ILE A 29 -3.93 0.57 -35.57
N PRO A 30 -2.74 -0.08 -35.51
CA PRO A 30 -2.52 -1.21 -34.60
C PRO A 30 -2.66 -0.83 -33.13
N CYS A 31 -2.12 0.34 -32.74
CA CYS A 31 -2.23 0.86 -31.38
C CYS A 31 -3.68 1.15 -30.99
N CYS A 32 -4.47 1.69 -31.92
CA CYS A 32 -5.89 1.95 -31.73
C CYS A 32 -6.68 0.65 -31.50
N VAL A 33 -6.40 -0.40 -32.27
CA VAL A 33 -7.04 -1.71 -32.08
C VAL A 33 -6.71 -2.30 -30.70
N VAL A 34 -5.45 -2.27 -30.28
CA VAL A 34 -5.05 -2.76 -28.94
C VAL A 34 -5.73 -1.95 -27.83
N PHE A 35 -5.79 -0.62 -27.97
CA PHE A 35 -6.47 0.24 -27.00
C PHE A 35 -7.97 -0.08 -26.92
N LEU A 36 -8.65 -0.28 -28.05
CA LEU A 36 -10.08 -0.64 -28.06
C LEU A 36 -10.32 -2.00 -27.41
N ILE A 37 -9.47 -3.00 -27.66
CA ILE A 37 -9.56 -4.31 -27.00
C ILE A 37 -9.41 -4.15 -25.49
N PHE A 38 -8.45 -3.35 -25.03
CA PHE A 38 -8.26 -3.07 -23.61
C PHE A 38 -9.50 -2.40 -23.00
N VAL A 39 -10.05 -1.36 -23.64
CA VAL A 39 -11.24 -0.63 -23.15
C VAL A 39 -12.45 -1.56 -23.08
N ILE A 40 -12.69 -2.38 -24.12
CA ILE A 40 -13.81 -3.33 -24.14
C ILE A 40 -13.62 -4.40 -23.06
N GLY A 41 -12.43 -4.97 -22.93
CA GLY A 41 -12.12 -5.96 -21.90
C GLY A 41 -12.30 -5.41 -20.50
N PHE A 42 -11.83 -4.20 -20.25
CA PHE A 42 -11.98 -3.51 -18.97
C PHE A 42 -13.45 -3.22 -18.64
N LEU A 43 -14.23 -2.75 -19.61
CA LEU A 43 -15.68 -2.57 -19.45
C LEU A 43 -16.40 -3.89 -19.16
N ALA A 44 -16.06 -4.97 -19.87
CA ALA A 44 -16.66 -6.28 -19.66
C ALA A 44 -16.39 -6.81 -18.23
N VAL A 45 -15.13 -6.75 -17.77
CA VAL A 45 -14.76 -7.15 -16.39
C VAL A 45 -15.45 -6.26 -15.37
N THR A 46 -15.52 -4.96 -15.62
CA THR A 46 -16.23 -4.02 -14.75
C THR A 46 -17.68 -4.42 -14.62
N LEU A 47 -18.42 -4.53 -15.72
CA LEU A 47 -19.84 -4.91 -15.69
C LEU A 47 -20.06 -6.27 -15.00
N TRP A 48 -19.21 -7.25 -15.28
CA TRP A 48 -19.26 -8.57 -14.62
C TRP A 48 -19.06 -8.46 -13.10
N SER A 49 -18.05 -7.70 -12.67
CA SER A 49 -17.73 -7.49 -11.25
C SER A 49 -18.85 -6.79 -10.48
N PHE A 50 -19.50 -5.80 -11.09
CA PHE A 50 -20.64 -5.10 -10.49
C PHE A 50 -21.92 -5.96 -10.48
N ALA A 51 -22.11 -6.84 -11.48
CA ALA A 51 -23.28 -7.72 -11.54
C ALA A 51 -23.22 -8.86 -10.50
N MET A 52 -22.01 -9.38 -10.22
CA MET A 52 -21.81 -10.55 -9.35
C MET A 52 -21.30 -10.19 -7.95
N GLY A 53 -20.70 -9.02 -7.75
CA GLY A 53 -20.10 -8.63 -6.49
C GLY A 53 -21.13 -8.15 -5.46
N ASP A 54 -21.07 -8.68 -4.23
CA ASP A 54 -21.86 -8.20 -3.11
C ASP A 54 -21.07 -7.25 -2.19
N TYR A 55 -21.16 -5.94 -2.43
CA TYR A 55 -20.44 -4.92 -1.65
C TYR A 55 -20.66 -4.99 -0.12
N ALA A 56 -21.72 -5.66 0.36
CA ALA A 56 -21.94 -5.82 1.79
C ALA A 56 -20.82 -6.60 2.49
N LEU A 57 -20.16 -7.54 1.80
CA LEU A 57 -19.06 -8.33 2.37
C LEU A 57 -17.82 -7.46 2.70
N LEU A 58 -17.68 -6.30 2.05
CA LEU A 58 -16.60 -5.35 2.30
C LEU A 58 -16.86 -4.50 3.55
N LEU A 59 -18.12 -4.18 3.81
CA LEU A 59 -18.54 -3.29 4.91
C LEU A 59 -18.83 -4.04 6.20
N TYR A 60 -19.37 -5.26 6.08
CA TYR A 60 -19.83 -6.06 7.22
C TYR A 60 -18.96 -7.30 7.42
N PRO A 61 -18.64 -7.65 8.67
CA PRO A 61 -17.93 -8.88 8.97
C PRO A 61 -18.84 -10.11 8.83
N THR A 62 -18.23 -11.25 8.51
CA THR A 62 -18.90 -12.56 8.45
C THR A 62 -18.50 -13.45 9.61
N ASP A 63 -19.43 -14.25 10.11
CA ASP A 63 -19.17 -15.29 11.11
C ASP A 63 -18.45 -16.51 10.51
N SER A 64 -18.10 -17.49 11.34
CA SER A 64 -17.46 -18.75 10.87
C SER A 64 -18.33 -19.60 9.94
N HIS A 65 -19.64 -19.34 9.87
CA HIS A 65 -20.56 -20.03 8.97
C HIS A 65 -20.80 -19.25 7.67
N GLY A 66 -20.11 -18.11 7.47
CA GLY A 66 -20.27 -17.27 6.28
C GLY A 66 -21.46 -16.32 6.34
N ARG A 67 -22.14 -16.19 7.48
CA ARG A 67 -23.29 -15.28 7.65
C ARG A 67 -22.80 -13.88 7.96
N VAL A 68 -23.36 -12.89 7.27
CA VAL A 68 -23.03 -11.48 7.46
C VAL A 68 -23.71 -10.95 8.73
N CYS A 69 -22.91 -10.44 9.68
CA CYS A 69 -23.43 -9.83 10.91
C CYS A 69 -24.22 -8.55 10.59
N GLY A 70 -25.45 -8.44 11.10
CA GLY A 70 -26.35 -7.29 10.86
C GLY A 70 -27.18 -7.35 9.58
N ARG A 71 -26.91 -8.29 8.65
CA ARG A 71 -27.75 -8.54 7.45
C ARG A 71 -28.39 -9.93 7.47
N ASP A 72 -27.59 -10.99 7.60
CA ASP A 72 -28.13 -12.35 7.74
C ASP A 72 -28.53 -12.61 9.18
N VAL A 73 -27.77 -12.04 10.13
CA VAL A 73 -28.07 -12.04 11.57
C VAL A 73 -28.44 -10.62 12.01
N HIS A 74 -29.69 -10.23 11.77
CA HIS A 74 -30.19 -8.85 11.92
C HIS A 74 -29.92 -8.24 13.31
N ASP A 75 -30.14 -9.00 14.39
CA ASP A 75 -30.02 -8.48 15.77
C ASP A 75 -28.58 -8.43 16.31
N LYS A 76 -27.60 -8.86 15.51
CA LYS A 76 -26.21 -9.02 15.95
C LYS A 76 -25.23 -8.41 14.94
N PRO A 77 -24.95 -7.11 15.00
CA PRO A 77 -24.10 -6.43 14.01
C PRO A 77 -22.59 -6.54 14.28
N TYR A 78 -22.15 -6.94 15.49
CA TYR A 78 -20.74 -6.93 15.87
C TYR A 78 -20.10 -8.31 15.78
N LEU A 79 -18.89 -8.43 15.24
CA LEU A 79 -18.15 -9.70 15.19
C LEU A 79 -17.15 -9.81 16.34
N LEU A 80 -17.17 -10.94 17.05
CA LEU A 80 -16.18 -11.33 18.06
C LEU A 80 -15.34 -12.51 17.59
N PHE A 81 -14.02 -12.44 17.83
CA PHE A 81 -13.08 -13.54 17.65
C PHE A 81 -12.87 -14.27 18.98
N PHE A 82 -12.96 -15.60 19.01
CA PHE A 82 -12.72 -16.37 20.24
C PHE A 82 -11.27 -16.26 20.71
N ASP A 83 -10.33 -16.23 19.79
CA ASP A 83 -8.92 -15.97 20.07
C ASP A 83 -8.35 -15.06 18.98
N LEU A 84 -8.22 -13.77 19.32
CA LEU A 84 -7.65 -12.77 18.42
C LEU A 84 -6.12 -12.95 18.29
N ILE A 85 -5.44 -13.47 19.31
CA ILE A 85 -3.98 -13.63 19.36
C ILE A 85 -3.53 -14.69 18.36
N VAL A 86 -4.27 -15.80 18.24
CA VAL A 86 -4.01 -16.80 17.20
C VAL A 86 -4.09 -16.16 15.81
N CYS A 87 -5.07 -15.30 15.57
CA CYS A 87 -5.15 -14.63 14.27
C CYS A 87 -3.98 -13.67 14.02
N VAL A 88 -3.58 -12.90 15.03
CA VAL A 88 -2.40 -12.01 14.94
C VAL A 88 -1.10 -12.81 14.72
N LYS A 89 -0.98 -14.02 15.29
CA LYS A 89 0.16 -14.93 15.10
C LYS A 89 0.31 -15.42 13.66
N LEU A 90 -0.80 -15.67 12.95
CA LEU A 90 -0.76 -16.16 11.57
C LEU A 90 -0.28 -15.11 10.56
N GLY A 91 -0.16 -13.84 10.95
CA GLY A 91 0.42 -12.78 10.14
C GLY A 91 -0.24 -12.63 8.75
N PRO A 92 0.51 -12.48 7.64
CA PRO A 92 -0.03 -12.26 6.30
C PRO A 92 -0.94 -13.38 5.80
N SER A 93 -0.78 -14.60 6.33
CA SER A 93 -1.54 -15.79 5.92
C SER A 93 -3.05 -15.61 6.11
N VAL A 94 -3.46 -14.79 7.08
CA VAL A 94 -4.87 -14.54 7.44
C VAL A 94 -5.70 -14.02 6.26
N VAL A 95 -5.11 -13.24 5.35
CA VAL A 95 -5.83 -12.70 4.18
C VAL A 95 -6.21 -13.81 3.19
N VAL A 96 -5.41 -14.88 3.13
CA VAL A 96 -5.58 -15.98 2.16
C VAL A 96 -6.31 -17.18 2.77
N THR A 97 -6.05 -17.48 4.05
CA THR A 97 -6.60 -18.64 4.76
C THR A 97 -7.73 -18.30 5.72
N GLY A 98 -7.93 -17.01 6.04
CA GLY A 98 -8.77 -16.56 7.14
C GLY A 98 -8.17 -16.86 8.52
N CYS A 99 -8.72 -16.28 9.58
CA CYS A 99 -8.35 -16.60 10.96
C CYS A 99 -8.90 -18.00 11.33
N PRO A 100 -8.08 -18.99 11.70
CA PRO A 100 -8.52 -20.36 12.04
C PRO A 100 -9.12 -20.41 13.45
N THR A 101 -9.92 -19.40 13.81
CA THR A 101 -10.60 -19.30 15.10
C THR A 101 -12.09 -19.10 14.87
N PRO A 102 -12.95 -19.64 15.74
CA PRO A 102 -14.38 -19.38 15.66
C PRO A 102 -14.68 -17.89 15.81
N GLN A 103 -15.58 -17.40 14.95
CA GLN A 103 -16.02 -16.01 14.87
C GLN A 103 -17.54 -16.00 14.97
N VAL A 104 -18.09 -15.15 15.82
CA VAL A 104 -19.53 -15.09 16.11
C VAL A 104 -20.05 -13.66 16.09
N CYS A 105 -21.28 -13.49 15.62
CA CYS A 105 -21.97 -12.20 15.67
C CYS A 105 -22.59 -11.97 17.06
N LEU A 106 -22.53 -10.73 17.56
CA LEU A 106 -23.06 -10.25 18.83
C LEU A 106 -23.89 -8.97 18.66
N SER A 107 -24.85 -8.77 19.56
CA SER A 107 -25.67 -7.57 19.64
C SER A 107 -24.91 -6.37 20.22
N SER A 108 -24.01 -6.61 21.17
CA SER A 108 -23.12 -5.60 21.76
C SER A 108 -21.78 -6.23 22.12
N CYS A 109 -20.68 -5.45 22.02
CA CYS A 109 -19.38 -5.89 22.50
C CYS A 109 -19.36 -6.01 24.03
N PRO A 110 -18.66 -7.02 24.58
CA PRO A 110 -18.58 -7.24 26.02
C PRO A 110 -17.77 -6.16 26.72
N ASN A 111 -18.25 -5.69 27.86
CA ASN A 111 -17.58 -4.70 28.72
C ASN A 111 -16.96 -5.31 29.98
N TYR A 112 -17.01 -6.64 30.12
CA TYR A 112 -16.51 -7.40 31.26
C TYR A 112 -15.38 -8.33 30.84
N SER A 113 -14.61 -8.81 31.82
CA SER A 113 -13.60 -9.85 31.63
C SER A 113 -14.08 -11.17 32.20
N TRP A 114 -13.91 -12.25 31.44
CA TRP A 114 -14.24 -13.61 31.88
C TRP A 114 -13.11 -14.58 31.51
N SER A 115 -12.77 -15.48 32.43
CA SER A 115 -11.77 -16.54 32.23
C SER A 115 -12.16 -17.77 33.06
N PRO A 116 -11.92 -19.00 32.56
CA PRO A 116 -12.27 -20.24 33.25
C PRO A 116 -11.58 -20.40 34.61
N ASP A 117 -10.43 -19.74 34.82
CA ASP A 117 -9.65 -19.84 36.06
C ASP A 117 -10.06 -18.78 37.11
N ALA A 118 -10.91 -17.82 36.75
CA ALA A 118 -11.20 -16.64 37.58
C ALA A 118 -12.40 -16.79 38.53
N SER A 119 -13.23 -17.85 38.47
CA SER A 119 -14.39 -17.97 39.39
C SER A 119 -15.00 -19.38 39.55
N ASN A 120 -15.40 -19.68 40.79
CA ASN A 120 -16.20 -20.84 41.22
C ASN A 120 -17.66 -20.75 40.71
N GLY A 121 -18.14 -21.76 39.98
CA GLY A 121 -19.56 -22.19 39.88
C GLY A 121 -20.61 -21.26 39.23
N ASP A 122 -21.43 -21.83 38.33
CA ASP A 122 -22.70 -21.40 37.67
C ASP A 122 -22.90 -19.94 37.20
N ALA A 123 -22.53 -18.91 37.96
CA ALA A 123 -22.45 -17.51 37.48
C ALA A 123 -21.44 -17.33 36.33
N THR A 124 -20.61 -18.35 36.12
CA THR A 124 -19.60 -18.45 35.06
C THR A 124 -20.22 -18.64 33.68
N ARG A 125 -21.42 -19.23 33.55
CA ARG A 125 -21.99 -19.64 32.24
C ARG A 125 -22.70 -18.52 31.49
N ASP A 126 -23.32 -17.57 32.19
CA ASP A 126 -24.01 -16.42 31.59
C ASP A 126 -23.03 -15.44 30.92
N SER A 127 -21.80 -15.40 31.40
CA SER A 127 -20.76 -14.51 30.88
C SER A 127 -19.96 -15.13 29.72
N MET A 128 -20.16 -16.42 29.43
CA MET A 128 -19.51 -17.13 28.32
C MET A 128 -20.20 -16.81 27.00
N ILE A 129 -19.40 -16.58 25.96
CA ILE A 129 -19.90 -16.36 24.61
C ILE A 129 -19.61 -17.61 23.78
N CYS A 130 -20.67 -18.23 23.25
CA CYS A 130 -20.61 -19.47 22.48
C CYS A 130 -20.93 -19.26 20.99
N LEU A 131 -20.83 -20.33 20.20
CA LEU A 131 -21.27 -20.37 18.79
C LEU A 131 -22.70 -19.83 18.66
N ASP A 132 -23.00 -19.20 17.52
CA ASP A 132 -24.21 -18.38 17.29
C ASP A 132 -24.33 -17.12 18.17
N GLY A 133 -23.31 -16.79 18.98
CA GLY A 133 -23.29 -15.61 19.83
C GLY A 133 -24.33 -15.66 20.96
N VAL A 134 -24.59 -16.86 21.49
CA VAL A 134 -25.48 -17.10 22.64
C VAL A 134 -24.65 -17.46 23.88
N ASN A 135 -25.27 -17.39 25.05
CA ASN A 135 -24.62 -17.74 26.32
C ASN A 135 -24.57 -19.26 26.51
N ALA A 136 -23.69 -19.75 27.39
CA ALA A 136 -23.57 -21.18 27.67
C ALA A 136 -24.81 -21.79 28.37
N ASN A 137 -25.76 -20.97 28.82
CA ASN A 137 -27.04 -21.40 29.39
C ASN A 137 -28.13 -21.68 28.34
N ASP A 138 -27.85 -21.44 27.06
CA ASP A 138 -28.74 -21.83 25.96
C ASP A 138 -28.99 -23.35 25.97
N PRO A 139 -30.22 -23.83 25.65
CA PRO A 139 -30.53 -25.26 25.60
C PRO A 139 -29.57 -26.07 24.73
N LYS A 140 -28.92 -25.46 23.73
CA LYS A 140 -27.89 -26.11 22.90
C LYS A 140 -26.64 -26.54 23.68
N PHE A 141 -26.29 -25.84 24.77
CA PHE A 141 -25.03 -26.02 25.51
C PHE A 141 -25.22 -26.40 26.98
N SER A 142 -26.46 -26.38 27.47
CA SER A 142 -26.84 -26.67 28.87
C SER A 142 -26.40 -28.06 29.37
N GLY A 143 -26.18 -29.04 28.49
CA GLY A 143 -25.82 -30.41 28.86
C GLY A 143 -24.31 -30.70 29.03
N GLN A 144 -23.43 -29.74 28.73
CA GLN A 144 -21.98 -29.91 28.78
C GLN A 144 -21.34 -29.08 29.89
N SER A 145 -20.22 -29.57 30.46
CA SER A 145 -19.46 -28.78 31.44
C SER A 145 -18.74 -27.60 30.79
N VAL A 146 -18.44 -26.56 31.59
CA VAL A 146 -17.73 -25.36 31.12
C VAL A 146 -16.40 -25.70 30.44
N GLN A 147 -15.65 -26.65 31.01
CA GLN A 147 -14.36 -27.08 30.48
C GLN A 147 -14.50 -27.88 29.17
N GLN A 148 -15.60 -28.62 28.98
CA GLN A 148 -15.88 -29.34 27.73
C GLN A 148 -16.22 -28.36 26.60
N LEU A 149 -17.03 -27.34 26.89
CA LEU A 149 -17.40 -26.30 25.92
C LEU A 149 -16.19 -25.53 25.37
N VAL A 150 -15.24 -25.21 26.25
CA VAL A 150 -13.98 -24.54 25.86
C VAL A 150 -13.06 -25.48 25.09
N ARG A 151 -12.87 -26.73 25.54
CA ARG A 151 -12.02 -27.72 24.84
C ARG A 151 -12.53 -28.09 23.46
N ASN A 152 -13.86 -28.15 23.29
CA ASN A 152 -14.50 -28.45 22.01
C ASN A 152 -14.54 -27.22 21.07
N GLY A 153 -14.02 -26.07 21.48
CA GLY A 153 -14.04 -24.84 20.69
C GLY A 153 -15.45 -24.27 20.46
N GLN A 154 -16.43 -24.67 21.28
CA GLN A 154 -17.82 -24.24 21.16
C GLN A 154 -18.08 -22.89 21.85
N CYS A 155 -17.24 -22.52 22.82
CA CYS A 155 -17.29 -21.22 23.49
C CYS A 155 -15.91 -20.58 23.59
N ALA A 156 -15.88 -19.25 23.67
CA ALA A 156 -14.65 -18.48 23.78
C ALA A 156 -13.88 -18.88 25.06
N PRO A 157 -12.57 -19.14 24.97
CA PRO A 157 -11.77 -19.55 26.11
C PRO A 157 -11.59 -18.43 27.14
N ASN A 158 -11.53 -17.18 26.70
CA ASN A 158 -11.50 -15.99 27.54
C ASN A 158 -12.30 -14.88 26.85
N VAL A 159 -12.95 -14.02 27.62
CA VAL A 159 -13.63 -12.80 27.12
C VAL A 159 -12.94 -11.59 27.72
N HIS A 160 -12.59 -10.63 26.86
CA HIS A 160 -11.94 -9.38 27.28
C HIS A 160 -12.85 -8.18 27.00
N PRO A 161 -12.78 -7.13 27.84
CA PRO A 161 -13.53 -5.89 27.62
C PRO A 161 -13.10 -5.25 26.30
N SER A 162 -14.08 -5.06 25.41
CA SER A 162 -13.85 -4.68 24.02
C SER A 162 -14.73 -3.51 23.60
N LYS A 163 -14.23 -2.73 22.64
CA LYS A 163 -14.96 -1.64 21.98
C LYS A 163 -15.23 -1.98 20.51
N PRO A 164 -16.37 -1.50 19.95
CA PRO A 164 -16.67 -1.69 18.55
C PRO A 164 -15.80 -0.79 17.66
N VAL A 165 -15.07 -1.38 16.72
CA VAL A 165 -14.30 -0.71 15.66
C VAL A 165 -14.62 -1.40 14.33
N LEU A 166 -15.18 -0.68 13.35
CA LEU A 166 -15.62 -1.25 12.06
C LEU A 166 -16.46 -2.53 12.21
N ASN A 167 -17.48 -2.50 13.08
CA ASN A 167 -18.36 -3.65 13.41
C ASN A 167 -17.63 -4.88 13.97
N ARG A 168 -16.39 -4.74 14.46
CA ARG A 168 -15.63 -5.80 15.14
C ARG A 168 -15.38 -5.40 16.58
N CYS A 169 -15.45 -6.36 17.50
CA CYS A 169 -15.11 -6.14 18.90
C CYS A 169 -13.59 -6.29 19.08
N LEU A 170 -12.91 -5.17 19.33
CA LEU A 170 -11.47 -5.14 19.61
C LEU A 170 -11.22 -4.79 21.08
N PRO A 171 -10.25 -5.45 21.74
CA PRO A 171 -9.96 -5.19 23.15
C PRO A 171 -9.53 -3.73 23.36
N ASN A 172 -9.95 -3.14 24.49
CA ASN A 172 -9.77 -1.71 24.80
C ASN A 172 -8.32 -1.23 24.87
N GLN A 173 -7.36 -2.13 25.03
CA GLN A 173 -5.93 -1.84 25.05
C GLN A 173 -5.33 -1.99 23.65
N SER A 174 -5.81 -1.18 22.69
CA SER A 174 -5.20 -1.07 21.35
C SER A 174 -3.70 -0.76 21.39
N PHE A 175 -3.24 -0.13 22.48
CA PHE A 175 -1.83 0.11 22.78
C PHE A 175 -1.04 -1.18 23.10
N GLU A 176 -1.66 -2.17 23.74
CA GLU A 176 -1.04 -3.49 23.98
C GLU A 176 -1.07 -4.38 22.75
N LEU A 177 -2.09 -4.27 21.87
CA LEU A 177 -2.07 -5.00 20.60
C LEU A 177 -0.92 -4.50 19.71
N THR A 178 -0.62 -3.20 19.76
CA THR A 178 0.58 -2.64 19.14
C THR A 178 1.84 -3.19 19.80
N ALA A 179 1.91 -3.27 21.13
CA ALA A 179 3.02 -3.85 21.87
C ALA A 179 3.27 -5.34 21.61
N ILE A 180 2.21 -6.14 21.45
CA ILE A 180 2.27 -7.56 21.10
C ILE A 180 2.72 -7.73 19.63
N VAL A 181 2.39 -6.77 18.76
CA VAL A 181 2.76 -6.78 17.32
C VAL A 181 4.14 -6.17 17.06
N THR A 182 4.61 -5.21 17.87
CA THR A 182 5.93 -4.57 17.77
C THR A 182 6.97 -5.16 18.72
N GLY A 183 6.55 -6.01 19.66
CA GLY A 183 7.40 -6.55 20.73
C GLY A 183 7.75 -5.53 21.83
N GLN A 184 7.05 -4.39 21.92
CA GLN A 184 7.37 -3.34 22.89
C GLN A 184 6.13 -2.88 23.67
N ALA A 185 5.99 -3.39 24.90
CA ALA A 185 5.04 -2.86 25.89
C ALA A 185 5.67 -1.69 26.63
N HIS A 186 5.11 -0.48 26.46
CA HIS A 186 5.43 0.68 27.28
C HIS A 186 4.35 0.86 28.35
N ASN A 187 4.73 0.72 29.61
CA ASN A 187 3.93 1.23 30.73
C ASN A 187 4.28 2.72 30.94
N ASN A 188 3.37 3.48 31.57
CA ASN A 188 3.52 4.90 31.94
C ASN A 188 4.67 5.22 32.92
N ALA A 189 5.63 4.30 33.12
CA ALA A 189 6.79 4.43 33.98
C ALA A 189 8.13 4.24 33.21
N ASP A 190 8.13 4.41 31.89
CA ASP A 190 9.31 4.48 31.03
C ASP A 190 10.35 3.35 31.26
N LYS A 191 9.84 2.13 31.51
CA LYS A 191 10.62 0.89 31.54
C LYS A 191 10.06 -0.05 30.50
N SER A 192 10.87 -0.34 29.48
CA SER A 192 10.62 -1.41 28.53
C SER A 192 10.66 -2.75 29.25
N MET A 193 9.52 -3.42 29.38
CA MET A 193 9.49 -4.82 29.80
C MET A 193 9.84 -5.68 28.59
N LEU A 194 11.05 -6.22 28.55
CA LEU A 194 11.31 -7.42 27.76
C LEU A 194 10.47 -8.55 28.38
N LEU A 195 9.56 -9.13 27.60
CA LEU A 195 8.86 -10.38 27.95
C LEU A 195 9.84 -11.56 27.86
N GLN A 196 10.92 -11.52 28.65
CA GLN A 196 11.83 -12.62 28.84
C GLN A 196 11.99 -12.81 30.34
N ASN A 197 11.08 -13.60 30.91
CA ASN A 197 11.29 -14.13 32.25
C ASN A 197 12.31 -15.29 32.11
N PRO A 198 13.46 -15.27 32.80
CA PRO A 198 14.51 -16.28 32.63
C PRO A 198 14.10 -17.69 33.08
N ASP A 199 13.03 -17.83 33.86
CA ASP A 199 12.72 -19.07 34.59
C ASP A 199 11.46 -19.82 34.09
N ASP A 200 10.85 -19.39 32.97
CA ASP A 200 9.70 -20.09 32.38
C ASP A 200 9.79 -20.13 30.84
N PRO A 201 10.03 -21.30 30.22
CA PRO A 201 10.25 -21.40 28.77
C PRO A 201 8.98 -21.17 27.92
N MET A 202 7.83 -20.85 28.53
CA MET A 202 6.56 -20.68 27.80
C MET A 202 6.07 -19.25 27.59
N VAL A 203 6.81 -18.21 27.99
CA VAL A 203 6.50 -16.84 27.56
C VAL A 203 7.36 -16.48 26.35
N ASN A 204 7.20 -17.25 25.27
CA ASN A 204 7.69 -16.84 23.97
C ASN A 204 6.92 -15.57 23.57
N GLY A 205 7.54 -14.41 23.79
CA GLY A 205 7.16 -13.16 23.15
C GLY A 205 6.83 -13.47 21.70
N VAL A 206 5.60 -13.15 21.32
CA VAL A 206 5.08 -13.52 20.01
C VAL A 206 5.98 -12.90 18.96
N LYS A 207 6.77 -13.72 18.25
CA LYS A 207 7.36 -13.32 16.98
C LYS A 207 6.19 -13.18 16.00
N VAL A 208 5.48 -12.07 16.09
CA VAL A 208 4.49 -11.69 15.10
C VAL A 208 5.27 -11.53 13.82
N SER A 209 4.99 -12.40 12.84
CA SER A 209 5.44 -12.20 11.48
C SER A 209 5.11 -10.77 11.11
N GLN A 210 6.16 -9.99 10.88
CA GLN A 210 6.14 -8.55 10.67
C GLN A 210 5.32 -8.16 9.43
N ASP A 211 4.72 -9.10 8.72
CA ASP A 211 4.19 -8.92 7.37
C ASP A 211 2.66 -8.85 7.31
N THR A 212 1.95 -8.53 8.40
CA THR A 212 0.53 -8.17 8.24
C THR A 212 0.41 -6.77 7.65
N PHE A 213 0.48 -6.71 6.32
CA PHE A 213 0.36 -5.51 5.50
C PHE A 213 -0.83 -4.65 5.93
N LEU A 214 -1.99 -5.25 6.23
CA LEU A 214 -3.20 -4.53 6.62
C LEU A 214 -3.08 -3.79 7.96
N PHE A 215 -2.48 -4.39 9.00
CA PHE A 215 -2.31 -3.70 10.30
C PHE A 215 -1.15 -2.69 10.26
N LYS A 216 -0.10 -2.97 9.48
CA LYS A 216 0.90 -1.97 9.11
C LYS A 216 0.23 -0.79 8.40
N LEU A 217 -0.68 -1.03 7.46
CA LEU A 217 -1.41 0.04 6.77
C LEU A 217 -2.29 0.85 7.70
N VAL A 218 -3.03 0.25 8.63
CA VAL A 218 -3.87 1.02 9.57
C VAL A 218 -3.02 1.91 10.49
N THR A 219 -1.95 1.36 11.05
CA THR A 219 -1.03 2.14 11.91
C THR A 219 -0.24 3.21 11.14
N ILE A 220 0.12 2.92 9.89
CA ILE A 220 0.71 3.91 8.96
C ILE A 220 -0.33 4.97 8.60
N TRP A 221 -1.58 4.59 8.35
CA TRP A 221 -2.68 5.51 8.03
C TRP A 221 -2.97 6.47 9.17
N GLU A 222 -3.04 5.98 10.40
CA GLU A 222 -3.23 6.83 11.58
C GLU A 222 -2.09 7.83 11.72
N LYS A 223 -0.84 7.40 11.50
CA LYS A 223 0.34 8.28 11.51
C LYS A 223 0.30 9.30 10.37
N ILE A 224 -0.02 8.87 9.14
CA ILE A 224 -0.15 9.77 7.98
C ILE A 224 -1.24 10.81 8.21
N VAL A 225 -2.39 10.40 8.74
CA VAL A 225 -3.52 11.32 9.00
C VAL A 225 -3.15 12.30 10.12
N ALA A 226 -2.48 11.85 11.18
CA ALA A 226 -1.96 12.73 12.23
C ALA A 226 -0.96 13.75 11.66
N ASP A 227 0.01 13.28 10.87
CA ASP A 227 1.02 14.11 10.23
C ASP A 227 0.40 15.11 9.23
N LEU A 228 -0.58 14.66 8.43
CA LEU A 228 -1.28 15.49 7.45
C LEU A 228 -2.13 16.55 8.13
N THR A 229 -2.84 16.20 9.21
CA THR A 229 -3.67 17.14 9.97
C THR A 229 -2.82 18.26 10.57
N GLN A 230 -1.59 17.96 10.99
CA GLN A 230 -0.67 18.95 11.52
C GLN A 230 0.03 19.78 10.42
N THR A 231 0.38 19.17 9.28
CA THR A 231 1.28 19.79 8.28
C THR A 231 0.59 20.30 7.00
N TRP A 232 -0.75 20.17 6.88
CA TRP A 232 -1.46 20.53 5.64
C TRP A 232 -1.18 21.95 5.15
N HIS A 233 -1.05 22.93 6.06
CA HIS A 233 -0.71 24.31 5.71
C HIS A 233 0.66 24.42 5.02
N ILE A 234 1.66 23.68 5.51
CA ILE A 234 3.00 23.67 4.94
C ILE A 234 2.96 23.07 3.53
N ILE A 235 2.22 21.99 3.34
CA ILE A 235 2.03 21.35 2.02
C ILE A 235 1.44 22.35 1.03
N VAL A 236 0.39 23.08 1.42
CA VAL A 236 -0.23 24.10 0.55
C VAL A 236 0.75 25.22 0.20
N ILE A 237 1.56 25.68 1.16
CA ILE A 237 2.60 26.70 0.90
C ILE A 237 3.65 26.15 -0.07
N CYS A 238 4.13 24.93 0.12
CA CYS A 238 5.09 24.28 -0.79
C CYS A 238 4.54 24.15 -2.22
N ILE A 239 3.26 23.78 -2.37
CA ILE A 239 2.59 23.71 -3.68
C ILE A 239 2.55 25.10 -4.31
N LEU A 240 2.15 26.14 -3.57
CA LEU A 240 2.09 27.50 -4.07
C LEU A 240 3.47 28.00 -4.54
N VAL A 241 4.50 27.79 -3.72
CA VAL A 241 5.89 28.16 -4.05
C VAL A 241 6.38 27.41 -5.29
N SER A 242 6.06 26.12 -5.41
CA SER A 242 6.41 25.31 -6.59
C SER A 242 5.76 25.83 -7.88
N VAL A 243 4.48 26.23 -7.82
CA VAL A 243 3.77 26.83 -8.96
C VAL A 243 4.44 28.14 -9.38
N VAL A 244 4.77 29.01 -8.42
CA VAL A 244 5.47 30.28 -8.69
C VAL A 244 6.84 30.04 -9.31
N LEU A 245 7.65 29.15 -8.74
CA LEU A 245 8.95 28.77 -9.28
C LEU A 245 8.85 28.19 -10.70
N SER A 246 7.81 27.42 -10.99
CA SER A 246 7.56 26.87 -12.33
C SER A 246 7.25 27.96 -13.34
N PHE A 247 6.43 28.96 -12.98
CA PHE A 247 6.17 30.12 -13.85
C PHE A 247 7.43 30.96 -14.07
N ILE A 248 8.24 31.16 -13.03
CA ILE A 248 9.54 31.83 -13.13
C ILE A 248 10.45 31.06 -14.09
N TRP A 249 10.51 29.73 -13.98
CA TRP A 249 11.32 28.90 -14.86
C TRP A 249 10.87 28.98 -16.34
N ILE A 250 9.56 28.92 -16.61
CA ILE A 250 9.01 29.09 -17.96
C ILE A 250 9.35 30.48 -18.52
N TYR A 251 9.28 31.51 -17.67
CA TYR A 251 9.67 32.87 -18.05
C TYR A 251 11.18 32.99 -18.34
N LEU A 252 12.03 32.39 -17.50
CA LEU A 252 13.47 32.34 -17.72
C LEU A 252 13.81 31.66 -19.04
N LEU A 253 13.16 30.54 -19.37
CA LEU A 253 13.33 29.83 -20.64
C LEU A 253 13.03 30.72 -21.86
N ARG A 254 12.15 31.71 -21.72
CA ARG A 254 11.87 32.70 -22.77
C ARG A 254 12.97 33.73 -22.91
N CYS A 255 13.48 34.26 -21.79
CA CYS A 255 14.49 35.33 -21.82
C CYS A 255 15.85 34.82 -22.32
N CYS A 256 16.26 33.63 -21.87
CA CYS A 256 17.63 33.15 -22.04
C CYS A 256 17.71 31.64 -22.32
N THR A 257 16.94 31.12 -23.29
CA THR A 257 16.87 29.66 -23.59
C THR A 257 18.25 29.01 -23.75
N ALA A 258 19.14 29.64 -24.52
CA ALA A 258 20.47 29.10 -24.78
C ALA A 258 21.33 29.08 -23.50
N ALA A 259 21.32 30.17 -22.72
CA ALA A 259 22.08 30.23 -21.47
C ALA A 259 21.58 29.17 -20.48
N ILE A 260 20.27 29.01 -20.35
CA ILE A 260 19.68 28.02 -19.43
C ILE A 260 20.09 26.61 -19.79
N VAL A 261 19.95 26.21 -21.06
CA VAL A 261 20.34 24.87 -21.52
C VAL A 261 21.83 24.61 -21.30
N TRP A 262 22.70 25.57 -21.59
CA TRP A 262 24.14 25.40 -21.31
C TRP A 262 24.43 25.34 -19.81
N THR A 263 23.82 26.21 -19.00
CA THR A 263 24.01 26.21 -17.55
C THR A 263 23.54 24.91 -16.90
N THR A 264 22.42 24.33 -17.33
CA THR A 264 21.92 23.06 -16.79
C THR A 264 22.79 21.89 -17.21
N ILE A 265 23.28 21.87 -18.46
CA ILE A 265 24.25 20.87 -18.94
C ILE A 265 25.55 20.97 -18.14
N THR A 266 26.10 22.17 -17.96
CA THR A 266 27.33 22.35 -17.18
C THR A 266 27.13 21.97 -15.73
N LEU A 267 26.01 22.37 -15.12
CA LEU A 267 25.68 22.05 -13.74
C LEU A 267 25.59 20.53 -13.54
N TYR A 268 24.88 19.83 -14.42
CA TYR A 268 24.78 18.38 -14.39
C TYR A 268 26.16 17.72 -14.46
N VAL A 269 27.00 18.11 -15.43
CA VAL A 269 28.36 17.55 -15.57
C VAL A 269 29.19 17.84 -14.30
N THR A 270 29.15 19.06 -13.77
CA THR A 270 29.90 19.41 -12.55
C THR A 270 29.43 18.66 -11.30
N LEU A 271 28.12 18.43 -11.16
CA LEU A 271 27.57 17.71 -10.01
C LEU A 271 27.97 16.24 -10.06
N PHE A 272 27.91 15.61 -11.24
CA PHE A 272 28.32 14.21 -11.40
C PHE A 272 29.85 14.03 -11.27
N THR A 273 30.66 14.99 -11.73
CA THR A 273 32.11 14.93 -11.53
C THR A 273 32.46 15.09 -10.04
N ILE A 274 31.88 16.07 -9.35
CA ILE A 274 32.07 16.27 -7.90
C ILE A 274 31.59 15.04 -7.12
N GLY A 275 30.41 14.51 -7.45
CA GLY A 275 29.86 13.32 -6.81
C GLY A 275 30.76 12.10 -6.99
N THR A 276 31.26 11.86 -8.20
CA THR A 276 32.20 10.76 -8.50
C THR A 276 33.49 10.92 -7.68
N VAL A 277 34.11 12.10 -7.71
CA VAL A 277 35.33 12.39 -6.94
C VAL A 277 35.10 12.21 -5.45
N PHE A 278 34.01 12.77 -4.91
CA PHE A 278 33.66 12.65 -3.49
C PHE A 278 33.50 11.19 -3.05
N CYS A 279 32.84 10.36 -3.88
CA CYS A 279 32.66 8.95 -3.59
C CYS A 279 33.97 8.17 -3.60
N PHE A 280 34.87 8.43 -4.56
CA PHE A 280 36.20 7.82 -4.57
C PHE A 280 37.09 8.30 -3.41
N LEU A 281 37.03 9.58 -3.06
CA LEU A 281 37.74 10.11 -1.89
C LEU A 281 37.23 9.48 -0.59
N ARG A 282 35.91 9.25 -0.47
CA ARG A 282 35.34 8.59 0.70
C ARG A 282 35.63 7.11 0.75
N TRP A 283 35.52 6.41 -0.36
CA TRP A 283 35.95 5.02 -0.46
C TRP A 283 37.41 4.87 -0.04
N HIS A 284 38.31 5.69 -0.61
CA HIS A 284 39.74 5.65 -0.29
C HIS A 284 40.00 5.87 1.21
N LYS A 285 39.40 6.90 1.81
CA LYS A 285 39.55 7.16 3.26
C LYS A 285 39.06 5.98 4.11
N LEU A 286 37.92 5.41 3.75
CA LEU A 286 37.28 4.33 4.50
C LEU A 286 37.94 2.96 4.25
N SER A 287 38.59 2.76 3.10
CA SER A 287 39.38 1.56 2.82
C SER A 287 40.76 1.59 3.49
N THR A 288 41.32 2.78 3.76
CA THR A 288 42.62 2.92 4.43
C THR A 288 42.53 2.94 5.95
N THR A 289 41.39 3.31 6.53
CA THR A 289 41.17 3.29 7.98
C THR A 289 40.66 1.92 8.39
N SER A 290 41.56 1.05 8.85
CA SER A 290 41.27 -0.25 9.44
C SER A 290 40.66 -0.12 10.83
N GLU A 291 39.47 0.47 10.96
CA GLU A 291 38.69 0.36 12.18
C GLU A 291 37.64 -0.74 12.00
N SER A 292 37.92 -1.86 12.65
CA SER A 292 37.02 -2.96 12.94
C SER A 292 35.62 -2.43 13.25
N ALA A 293 34.65 -2.80 12.41
CA ALA A 293 33.23 -2.52 12.60
C ALA A 293 32.78 -3.17 13.91
N THR A 294 32.94 -2.44 15.01
CA THR A 294 32.49 -2.88 16.33
C THR A 294 31.36 -1.97 16.78
N TYR A 295 30.24 -2.63 17.01
CA TYR A 295 29.04 -2.26 17.76
C TYR A 295 27.96 -1.41 17.07
N PHE A 296 26.83 -2.11 17.01
CA PHE A 296 25.48 -1.77 16.62
C PHE A 296 24.91 -0.73 17.60
N GLU A 297 25.41 0.50 17.56
CA GLU A 297 24.72 1.62 18.20
C GLU A 297 23.55 2.05 17.31
N SER A 298 22.44 2.36 17.98
CA SER A 298 21.09 2.58 17.43
C SER A 298 21.02 3.74 16.43
N TYR A 299 21.44 3.49 15.20
CA TYR A 299 21.27 4.40 14.07
C TYR A 299 20.30 3.78 13.05
N SER A 300 19.46 4.64 12.45
CA SER A 300 18.55 4.25 11.37
C SER A 300 19.26 3.38 10.33
N VAL A 301 18.60 2.32 9.83
CA VAL A 301 19.13 1.38 8.81
C VAL A 301 19.86 2.10 7.66
N MET A 302 19.42 3.30 7.28
CA MET A 302 20.02 4.14 6.25
C MET A 302 21.47 4.58 6.58
N ALA A 303 21.77 4.90 7.84
CA ALA A 303 23.09 5.37 8.27
C ALA A 303 24.16 4.27 8.22
N SER A 304 23.74 3.01 8.37
CA SER A 304 24.63 1.85 8.29
C SER A 304 25.19 1.64 6.88
N TYR A 305 24.38 1.88 5.84
CA TYR A 305 24.84 1.79 4.45
C TYR A 305 25.88 2.85 4.08
N PHE A 306 25.78 4.07 4.63
CA PHE A 306 26.73 5.15 4.37
C PHE A 306 28.07 4.99 5.10
N ARG A 307 28.20 4.07 6.06
CA ARG A 307 29.45 3.76 6.78
C ARG A 307 30.22 2.58 6.19
N TRP A 308 29.65 1.88 5.22
CA TRP A 308 30.28 0.72 4.58
C TRP A 308 31.17 1.15 3.41
N ALA A 309 32.44 0.73 3.36
CA ALA A 309 33.35 1.13 2.27
C ALA A 309 32.91 0.68 0.85
N PRO A 310 32.39 -0.55 0.66
CA PRO A 310 31.98 -1.02 -0.66
C PRO A 310 30.82 -0.23 -1.28
N THR A 311 29.96 0.41 -0.48
CA THR A 311 28.82 1.19 -1.00
C THR A 311 29.28 2.44 -1.73
N TRP A 312 30.29 3.14 -1.20
CA TRP A 312 30.89 4.31 -1.84
C TRP A 312 31.62 3.96 -3.14
N LEU A 313 32.27 2.80 -3.21
CA LEU A 313 32.90 2.31 -4.44
C LEU A 313 31.84 1.99 -5.51
N GLY A 314 30.79 1.24 -5.15
CA GLY A 314 29.71 0.91 -6.08
C GLY A 314 29.01 2.16 -6.63
N LEU A 315 28.67 3.10 -5.75
CA LEU A 315 28.01 4.35 -6.12
C LEU A 315 28.93 5.24 -6.98
N GLY A 316 30.23 5.30 -6.68
CA GLY A 316 31.22 6.00 -7.48
C GLY A 316 31.36 5.45 -8.90
N ILE A 317 31.36 4.11 -9.06
CA ILE A 317 31.40 3.46 -10.39
C ILE A 317 30.12 3.80 -11.19
N ILE A 318 28.94 3.72 -10.57
CA ILE A 318 27.67 4.06 -11.23
C ILE A 318 27.70 5.51 -11.72
N PHE A 319 28.11 6.46 -10.86
CA PHE A 319 28.21 7.87 -11.26
C PHE A 319 29.24 8.10 -12.37
N ALA A 320 30.37 7.40 -12.35
CA ALA A 320 31.37 7.48 -13.41
C ALA A 320 30.83 6.98 -14.77
N ILE A 321 30.08 5.88 -14.78
CA ILE A 321 29.46 5.34 -16.00
C ILE A 321 28.40 6.32 -16.54
N LEU A 322 27.51 6.83 -15.67
CA LEU A 322 26.50 7.81 -16.06
C LEU A 322 27.13 9.10 -16.60
N LEU A 323 28.21 9.57 -15.98
CA LEU A 323 28.99 10.71 -16.46
C LEU A 323 29.60 10.43 -17.84
N GLY A 324 30.22 9.27 -18.02
CA GLY A 324 30.81 8.85 -19.29
C GLY A 324 29.79 8.79 -20.43
N ILE A 325 28.64 8.16 -20.20
CA ILE A 325 27.53 8.11 -21.17
C ILE A 325 27.03 9.53 -21.49
N THR A 326 26.85 10.36 -20.46
CA THR A 326 26.37 11.74 -20.65
C THR A 326 27.35 12.55 -21.51
N LEU A 327 28.65 12.48 -21.21
CA LEU A 327 29.68 13.17 -22.00
C LEU A 327 29.71 12.69 -23.45
N LEU A 328 29.59 11.38 -23.67
CA LEU A 328 29.53 10.78 -25.00
C LEU A 328 28.34 11.34 -25.81
N ILE A 329 27.16 11.39 -25.18
CA ILE A 329 25.94 11.97 -25.77
C ILE A 329 26.15 13.46 -26.09
N LEU A 330 26.73 14.24 -25.17
CA LEU A 330 26.97 15.67 -25.38
C LEU A 330 27.94 15.95 -26.54
N ILE A 331 28.97 15.10 -26.71
CA ILE A 331 29.93 15.22 -27.81
C ILE A 331 29.25 14.90 -29.15
N PHE A 332 28.59 13.75 -29.26
CA PHE A 332 28.00 13.30 -30.53
C PHE A 332 26.74 14.07 -30.94
N LEU A 333 25.94 14.55 -29.97
CA LEU A 333 24.68 15.26 -30.26
C LEU A 333 24.82 16.78 -30.23
N ARG A 334 26.03 17.34 -30.19
CA ARG A 334 26.26 18.80 -30.14
C ARG A 334 25.46 19.58 -31.18
N GLN A 335 25.44 19.12 -32.43
CA GLN A 335 24.67 19.75 -33.51
C GLN A 335 23.16 19.69 -33.23
N ARG A 336 22.67 18.59 -32.67
CA ARG A 336 21.26 18.42 -32.33
C ARG A 336 20.84 19.26 -31.14
N ILE A 337 21.74 19.51 -30.18
CA ILE A 337 21.48 20.41 -29.04
C ILE A 337 21.20 21.83 -29.53
N HIS A 338 21.93 22.33 -30.53
CA HIS A 338 21.65 23.64 -31.13
C HIS A 338 20.25 23.72 -31.78
N ILE A 339 19.84 22.67 -32.49
CA ILE A 339 18.48 22.58 -33.06
C ILE A 339 17.43 22.54 -31.94
N ALA A 340 17.68 21.76 -30.89
CA ALA A 340 16.78 21.65 -29.74
C ALA A 340 16.62 23.00 -29.01
N ILE A 341 17.69 23.79 -28.86
CA ILE A 341 17.62 25.14 -28.28
C ILE A 341 16.70 26.05 -29.12
N ALA A 342 16.77 25.96 -30.46
CA ALA A 342 15.88 26.72 -31.34
C ALA A 342 14.40 26.31 -31.18
N ILE A 343 14.14 24.99 -31.06
CA ILE A 343 12.79 24.48 -30.81
C ILE A 343 12.28 24.94 -29.44
N LEU A 344 13.08 24.79 -28.37
CA LEU A 344 12.71 25.21 -27.01
C LEU A 344 12.37 26.70 -26.94
N ARG A 345 13.09 27.53 -27.71
CA ARG A 345 12.81 28.97 -27.79
C ARG A 345 11.42 29.24 -28.37
N GLU A 346 11.06 28.59 -29.47
CA GLU A 346 9.74 28.77 -30.09
C GLU A 346 8.61 28.14 -29.26
N VAL A 347 8.86 26.99 -28.63
CA VAL A 347 7.90 26.35 -27.71
C VAL A 347 7.60 27.26 -26.51
N SER A 348 8.63 27.85 -25.88
CA SER A 348 8.42 28.75 -24.73
C SER A 348 7.60 29.99 -25.10
N LYS A 349 7.79 30.50 -26.32
CA LYS A 349 7.00 31.63 -26.86
C LYS A 349 5.54 31.25 -27.06
N ALA A 350 5.27 30.08 -27.61
CA ALA A 350 3.91 29.56 -27.84
C ALA A 350 3.17 29.22 -26.53
N VAL A 351 3.87 28.64 -25.54
CA VAL A 351 3.32 28.34 -24.21
C VAL A 351 3.00 29.63 -23.46
N SER A 352 3.87 30.65 -23.54
CA SER A 352 3.64 31.94 -22.89
C SER A 352 2.52 32.76 -23.55
N SER A 353 2.23 32.57 -24.84
CA SER A 353 1.11 33.25 -25.51
C SER A 353 -0.25 32.60 -25.24
N ASN A 354 -0.27 31.31 -24.88
CA ASN A 354 -1.48 30.54 -24.65
C ASN A 354 -1.51 30.04 -23.19
N PRO A 355 -2.06 30.81 -22.23
CA PRO A 355 -2.05 30.47 -20.81
C PRO A 355 -2.86 29.20 -20.45
N SER A 356 -3.62 28.64 -21.39
CA SER A 356 -4.32 27.36 -21.23
C SER A 356 -3.42 26.13 -21.38
N VAL A 357 -2.25 26.24 -22.03
CA VAL A 357 -1.35 25.10 -22.28
C VAL A 357 -0.80 24.49 -20.98
N PRO A 358 -0.35 25.28 -19.98
CA PRO A 358 0.10 24.74 -18.69
C PRO A 358 -0.99 24.03 -17.88
N LEU A 359 -2.27 24.27 -18.17
CA LEU A 359 -3.39 23.59 -17.50
C LEU A 359 -3.71 22.22 -18.12
N LEU A 360 -3.15 21.90 -19.29
CA LEU A 360 -3.39 20.63 -19.97
C LEU A 360 -3.08 19.39 -19.12
N PRO A 361 -2.00 19.34 -18.30
CA PRO A 361 -1.70 18.19 -17.45
C PRO A 361 -2.69 17.93 -16.31
N ILE A 362 -3.57 18.90 -15.99
CA ILE A 362 -4.57 18.75 -14.93
C ILE A 362 -5.67 17.76 -15.35
N LEU A 363 -6.07 17.80 -16.63
CA LEU A 363 -7.08 16.88 -17.18
C LEU A 363 -6.65 15.40 -17.11
N PRO A 364 -5.47 14.98 -17.63
CA PRO A 364 -5.04 13.59 -17.54
C PRO A 364 -4.81 13.16 -16.09
N PHE A 365 -4.40 14.07 -15.18
CA PHE A 365 -4.32 13.76 -13.74
C PHE A 365 -5.68 13.34 -13.17
N PHE A 366 -6.75 14.09 -13.44
CA PHE A 366 -8.09 13.72 -12.97
C PHE A 366 -8.61 12.44 -13.65
N LEU A 367 -8.35 12.27 -14.95
CA LEU A 367 -8.72 11.04 -15.66
C LEU A 367 -7.99 9.81 -15.09
N GLU A 368 -6.71 9.94 -14.77
CA GLU A 368 -5.92 8.88 -14.15
C GLU A 368 -6.46 8.52 -12.76
N MET A 369 -6.78 9.52 -11.93
CA MET A 369 -7.40 9.28 -10.61
C MET A 369 -8.74 8.55 -10.73
N ILE A 370 -9.57 8.90 -11.71
CA ILE A 370 -10.85 8.19 -11.97
C ILE A 370 -10.59 6.72 -12.33
N VAL A 371 -9.62 6.46 -13.21
CA VAL A 371 -9.26 5.08 -13.60
C VAL A 371 -8.74 4.29 -12.41
N ILE A 372 -7.87 4.87 -11.57
CA ILE A 372 -7.36 4.21 -10.36
C ILE A 372 -8.51 3.84 -9.42
N VAL A 373 -9.43 4.76 -9.15
CA VAL A 373 -10.60 4.49 -8.30
C VAL A 373 -11.45 3.37 -8.89
N LEU A 374 -11.70 3.39 -10.21
CA LEU A 374 -12.48 2.36 -10.88
C LEU A 374 -11.80 0.98 -10.79
N VAL A 375 -10.48 0.91 -11.00
CA VAL A 375 -9.70 -0.34 -10.86
C VAL A 375 -9.78 -0.87 -9.43
N LEU A 376 -9.69 0.00 -8.41
CA LEU A 376 -9.83 -0.41 -7.02
C LEU A 376 -11.23 -0.96 -6.72
N LEU A 377 -12.29 -0.29 -7.18
CA LEU A 377 -13.67 -0.77 -7.01
C LEU A 377 -13.90 -2.12 -7.69
N VAL A 378 -13.36 -2.31 -8.90
CA VAL A 378 -13.41 -3.60 -9.61
C VAL A 378 -12.61 -4.67 -8.85
N ALA A 379 -11.42 -4.35 -8.35
CA ALA A 379 -10.63 -5.30 -7.58
C ALA A 379 -11.35 -5.73 -6.29
N PHE A 380 -11.99 -4.80 -5.58
CA PHE A 380 -12.73 -5.10 -4.36
C PHE A 380 -13.99 -5.92 -4.65
N SER A 381 -14.77 -5.55 -5.65
CA SER A 381 -15.96 -6.31 -6.06
C SER A 381 -15.60 -7.72 -6.53
N LEU A 382 -14.54 -7.90 -7.31
CA LEU A 382 -14.03 -9.22 -7.68
C LEU A 382 -13.58 -10.06 -6.47
N SER A 383 -12.93 -9.43 -5.47
CA SER A 383 -12.55 -10.12 -4.23
C SER A 383 -13.75 -10.63 -3.42
N THR A 384 -14.93 -10.14 -3.74
CA THR A 384 -16.17 -10.41 -3.01
C THR A 384 -17.02 -11.50 -3.65
N ILE A 385 -16.71 -11.93 -4.88
CA ILE A 385 -17.47 -12.95 -5.62
C ILE A 385 -17.29 -14.36 -5.02
N SER A 386 -16.27 -14.58 -4.20
CA SER A 386 -16.08 -15.86 -3.52
C SER A 386 -17.05 -16.03 -2.34
N ASP A 387 -17.70 -17.19 -2.24
CA ASP A 387 -18.50 -17.56 -1.07
C ASP A 387 -17.67 -17.39 0.22
N PRO A 388 -18.18 -16.69 1.25
CA PRO A 388 -17.47 -16.50 2.51
C PRO A 388 -17.47 -17.81 3.30
N VAL A 389 -16.61 -18.76 2.94
CA VAL A 389 -16.37 -19.92 3.79
C VAL A 389 -15.43 -19.48 4.90
N GLY A 390 -15.92 -19.44 6.14
CA GLY A 390 -15.10 -19.20 7.31
C GLY A 390 -13.87 -20.12 7.29
N ALA A 391 -12.71 -19.62 7.71
CA ALA A 391 -11.49 -20.42 7.76
C ALA A 391 -11.77 -21.74 8.48
N LYS A 392 -11.35 -22.87 7.89
CA LYS A 392 -11.55 -24.18 8.49
C LYS A 392 -10.92 -24.17 9.89
N VAL A 393 -11.77 -24.28 10.93
CA VAL A 393 -11.33 -24.38 12.32
C VAL A 393 -10.50 -25.66 12.41
N ILE A 394 -9.22 -25.53 12.77
CA ILE A 394 -8.35 -26.69 12.99
C ILE A 394 -8.71 -27.22 14.37
N ASN A 395 -9.51 -28.29 14.42
CA ASN A 395 -9.70 -29.03 15.65
C ASN A 395 -8.37 -29.72 15.99
N GLY A 396 -7.96 -29.68 17.25
CA GLY A 396 -6.67 -30.22 17.75
C GLY A 396 -6.46 -31.74 17.59
N SER A 397 -7.26 -32.41 16.77
CA SER A 397 -7.17 -33.83 16.41
C SER A 397 -6.72 -34.08 14.97
N ASP A 398 -6.60 -33.05 14.12
CA ASP A 398 -6.20 -33.23 12.73
C ASP A 398 -4.67 -33.05 12.57
N PRO A 399 -3.95 -33.99 11.95
CA PRO A 399 -2.52 -33.84 11.70
C PRO A 399 -2.27 -32.66 10.76
N VAL A 400 -1.20 -31.91 11.02
CA VAL A 400 -0.71 -30.78 10.24
C VAL A 400 -0.68 -31.16 8.75
N MET A 401 -1.70 -30.73 8.01
CA MET A 401 -1.78 -30.90 6.58
C MET A 401 -0.93 -29.82 5.93
N ASN A 402 0.21 -30.24 5.36
CA ASN A 402 1.00 -29.41 4.46
C ASN A 402 0.10 -28.96 3.31
N LEU A 403 -0.36 -27.71 3.36
CA LEU A 403 -1.16 -27.09 2.31
C LEU A 403 -0.26 -26.80 1.11
N SER A 404 -0.19 -27.75 0.17
CA SER A 404 0.09 -27.45 -1.22
C SER A 404 -1.15 -26.77 -1.84
N LEU A 405 -0.90 -25.81 -2.72
CA LEU A 405 -1.86 -24.90 -3.36
C LEU A 405 -2.93 -25.57 -4.27
N GLU A 406 -3.09 -26.89 -4.25
CA GLU A 406 -3.90 -27.61 -5.25
C GLU A 406 -5.37 -27.89 -4.84
N ASP A 407 -5.72 -27.85 -3.55
CA ASP A 407 -7.05 -28.32 -3.12
C ASP A 407 -8.18 -27.27 -3.20
N LYS A 408 -7.89 -25.98 -3.39
CA LYS A 408 -8.95 -24.97 -3.62
C LYS A 408 -9.56 -25.03 -5.03
N ALA A 409 -8.95 -25.74 -5.99
CA ALA A 409 -9.47 -25.83 -7.35
C ALA A 409 -10.54 -26.93 -7.57
N LYS A 410 -10.62 -27.95 -6.69
CA LYS A 410 -11.50 -29.12 -6.94
C LYS A 410 -12.93 -29.01 -6.39
N LYS A 411 -13.23 -28.06 -5.50
CA LYS A 411 -14.59 -27.92 -4.93
C LYS A 411 -15.52 -26.99 -5.69
N GLY A 412 -15.04 -26.29 -6.72
CA GLY A 412 -15.87 -25.44 -7.60
C GLY A 412 -16.61 -26.20 -8.72
N HIS A 413 -16.62 -27.53 -8.72
CA HIS A 413 -17.18 -28.32 -9.85
C HIS A 413 -18.23 -29.37 -9.48
N SER A 414 -18.74 -29.37 -8.24
CA SER A 414 -19.81 -30.30 -7.83
C SER A 414 -20.94 -29.53 -7.17
N GLY A 415 -21.74 -28.85 -7.99
CA GLY A 415 -22.82 -27.99 -7.53
C GLY A 415 -23.70 -27.46 -8.65
N HIS A 416 -23.96 -28.25 -9.69
CA HIS A 416 -25.03 -27.97 -10.64
C HIS A 416 -25.57 -29.29 -11.18
N ASN A 417 -26.67 -29.78 -10.58
CA ASN A 417 -27.70 -30.53 -11.30
C ASN A 417 -28.94 -30.77 -10.42
N SER A 418 -29.85 -29.82 -10.47
CA SER A 418 -31.31 -29.98 -10.49
C SER A 418 -31.77 -28.76 -11.30
N THR A 419 -32.51 -28.84 -12.40
CA THR A 419 -33.70 -29.65 -12.70
C THR A 419 -34.05 -29.39 -14.19
N TYR A 420 -34.37 -30.41 -15.00
CA TYR A 420 -35.23 -30.25 -16.20
C TYR A 420 -35.97 -31.58 -16.51
N SER A 421 -37.28 -31.54 -16.27
CA SER A 421 -38.39 -32.13 -17.03
C SER A 421 -38.19 -33.40 -17.87
N MET A 422 -38.73 -34.53 -17.42
CA MET A 422 -39.92 -35.23 -17.95
C MET A 422 -40.18 -36.52 -17.16
#